data_AF-A0A7S0JCA8-F1
#
_entry.id   AF-A0A7S0JCA8-F1
#
_cell.length_a   1.000
_cell.length_b   1.000
_cell.length_c   1.000
_cell.angle_alpha   90.00
_cell.angle_beta   90.00
_cell.angle_gamma   90.00
#
_symmetry.space_group_name_H-M   'P 1'
#
loop_
_entity.id
_entity.type
_entity.pdbx_description
1 polymer ?
#
loop_
_entity_poly.entity_id
_entity_poly.type
_entity_poly.pdbx_seq_one_letter_code
_entity_poly.pdbx_strand_id
1 'polypeptide(L)'
;PLCSYHHSSQGRASWPLVLLLFHLAASANCAMSVDMQMLKEYVEWESGSLNRAESTVLLHVTHSNLQARMFEIRLDRHMSVERVKEKLRAHVGTGSTFMHLTLLDCNGQVVADMSNDELKLGYFSPQDGWTVHVTDLDPYSLSAGGGLEDVSLVQKYEISEEDYLKRENNFRRWKEEKQKADPNWSFAKEIQSRQDAQRMKHDPTYVPEAPKERITDDNYLAERAAEMSVGDRCEVTLGGKRGSVQFVGKIPSIAPGYWVGVQYDEPVGKNDGCVKGKRFFECPPKYGGFLRPDKLQVGDYPELDDLFDEEEEGEGVTAEGAASSST
;
A
#
# COMPACT_ATOMS: atom_id res chain seq x y z
N PRO A 1 -85.25 -23.78 2.84
CA PRO A 1 -85.67 -23.47 4.23
C PRO A 1 -84.45 -23.02 5.06
N LEU A 2 -84.37 -21.72 5.33
CA LEU A 2 -83.37 -21.11 6.22
C LEU A 2 -83.56 -21.63 7.65
N CYS A 3 -82.47 -21.89 8.38
CA CYS A 3 -82.42 -21.55 9.79
C CYS A 3 -80.98 -21.42 10.30
N SER A 4 -80.80 -20.40 11.13
CA SER A 4 -79.58 -19.77 11.58
C SER A 4 -79.51 -19.77 13.11
N TYR A 5 -78.43 -19.19 13.67
CA TYR A 5 -78.19 -18.77 15.08
C TYR A 5 -77.64 -19.83 16.06
N HIS A 6 -76.37 -19.72 16.49
CA HIS A 6 -75.79 -18.93 17.61
C HIS A 6 -76.02 -19.53 19.01
N HIS A 7 -74.96 -19.90 19.73
CA HIS A 7 -74.31 -19.01 20.72
C HIS A 7 -73.11 -19.68 21.42
N SER A 8 -72.13 -18.83 21.70
CA SER A 8 -70.96 -18.93 22.58
C SER A 8 -71.25 -19.22 24.06
N SER A 9 -70.31 -19.87 24.77
CA SER A 9 -69.39 -19.21 25.72
C SER A 9 -68.73 -20.19 26.73
N GLN A 10 -67.41 -19.98 26.94
CA GLN A 10 -66.63 -20.00 28.21
C GLN A 10 -66.92 -21.08 29.28
N GLY A 11 -65.96 -21.70 29.97
CA GLY A 11 -64.52 -21.55 30.12
C GLY A 11 -64.05 -22.18 31.46
N ARG A 12 -62.73 -22.23 31.65
CA ARG A 12 -61.93 -22.50 32.89
C ARG A 12 -61.75 -23.93 33.39
N ALA A 13 -60.47 -24.34 33.44
CA ALA A 13 -59.82 -24.90 34.62
C ALA A 13 -58.30 -24.62 34.58
N SER A 14 -57.75 -24.21 35.72
CA SER A 14 -56.35 -23.89 36.05
C SER A 14 -55.63 -25.11 36.65
N TRP A 15 -54.30 -25.28 36.57
CA TRP A 15 -53.24 -24.82 37.51
C TRP A 15 -51.84 -25.35 37.04
N PRO A 16 -50.68 -24.88 37.58
CA PRO A 16 -49.44 -24.57 36.85
C PRO A 16 -48.11 -25.22 37.37
N LEU A 17 -46.95 -24.67 36.90
CA LEU A 17 -45.51 -24.76 37.34
C LEU A 17 -44.70 -25.95 36.76
N VAL A 18 -43.47 -25.89 36.19
CA VAL A 18 -42.26 -25.00 36.22
C VAL A 18 -41.47 -25.26 34.90
N LEU A 19 -41.13 -24.27 34.06
CA LEU A 19 -39.84 -23.54 33.91
C LEU A 19 -38.56 -24.35 33.53
N LEU A 20 -37.81 -23.78 32.57
CA LEU A 20 -36.46 -24.09 32.03
C LEU A 20 -36.30 -25.17 30.95
N LEU A 21 -36.20 -24.72 29.68
CA LEU A 21 -35.10 -25.00 28.75
C LEU A 21 -35.41 -24.38 27.36
N PHE A 22 -35.22 -23.06 27.26
CA PHE A 22 -35.06 -22.36 25.99
C PHE A 22 -33.81 -21.50 26.15
N HIS A 23 -32.69 -21.91 25.55
CA HIS A 23 -31.58 -21.10 25.04
C HIS A 23 -30.42 -22.05 24.72
N LEU A 24 -30.19 -22.36 23.45
CA LEU A 24 -28.87 -22.55 22.84
C LEU A 24 -29.05 -22.90 21.34
N ALA A 25 -29.10 -21.88 20.49
CA ALA A 25 -28.86 -22.02 19.05
C ALA A 25 -28.49 -20.64 18.48
N ALA A 26 -27.36 -20.09 18.93
CA ALA A 26 -26.70 -18.96 18.30
C ALA A 26 -25.20 -19.01 18.68
N SER A 27 -24.38 -19.61 17.82
CA SER A 27 -22.93 -19.39 17.84
C SER A 27 -22.31 -19.87 16.53
N ALA A 28 -22.18 -18.91 15.62
CA ALA A 28 -21.06 -18.79 14.69
C ALA A 28 -21.06 -17.35 14.14
N ASN A 29 -20.95 -16.38 15.06
CA ASN A 29 -20.48 -15.03 14.72
C ASN A 29 -19.16 -14.88 15.46
N CYS A 30 -18.05 -14.97 14.72
CA CYS A 30 -16.75 -14.54 15.19
C CYS A 30 -16.90 -13.09 15.66
N ALA A 31 -16.69 -12.84 16.95
CA ALA A 31 -16.84 -11.51 17.53
C ALA A 31 -15.78 -10.58 16.93
N MET A 32 -16.16 -9.83 15.90
CA MET A 32 -15.38 -8.70 15.39
C MET A 32 -14.95 -7.83 16.58
N SER A 33 -13.68 -7.42 16.64
CA SER A 33 -13.20 -6.55 17.72
C SER A 33 -14.07 -5.30 17.82
N VAL A 34 -14.21 -4.73 19.02
CA VAL A 34 -15.03 -3.54 19.25
C VAL A 34 -14.62 -2.40 18.30
N ASP A 35 -13.33 -2.28 18.01
CA ASP A 35 -12.81 -1.31 17.04
C ASP A 35 -13.25 -1.61 15.60
N MET A 36 -13.30 -2.88 15.21
CA MET A 36 -13.77 -3.30 13.89
C MET A 36 -15.29 -3.15 13.76
N GLN A 37 -16.04 -3.32 14.86
CA GLN A 37 -17.48 -3.04 14.92
C GLN A 37 -17.75 -1.53 14.82
N MET A 38 -16.98 -0.69 15.53
CA MET A 38 -17.07 0.76 15.44
C MET A 38 -16.70 1.27 14.04
N LEU A 39 -15.70 0.65 13.39
CA LEU A 39 -15.30 1.01 12.04
C LEU A 39 -16.33 0.54 11.01
N LYS A 40 -16.89 -0.66 11.18
CA LYS A 40 -18.01 -1.16 10.39
C LYS A 40 -19.24 -0.27 10.56
N GLU A 41 -19.61 0.07 11.79
CA GLU A 41 -20.71 0.99 12.09
C GLU A 41 -20.44 2.38 11.53
N TYR A 42 -19.20 2.88 11.54
CA TYR A 42 -18.83 4.18 10.94
C TYR A 42 -18.90 4.19 9.40
N VAL A 43 -18.47 3.11 8.76
CA VAL A 43 -18.53 2.93 7.30
C VAL A 43 -19.97 2.67 6.84
N GLU A 44 -20.72 1.89 7.60
CA GLU A 44 -22.15 1.61 7.38
C GLU A 44 -23.04 2.75 7.93
N TRP A 45 -22.48 3.71 8.67
CA TRP A 45 -23.24 4.79 9.29
C TRP A 45 -23.89 5.61 8.18
N GLU A 46 -25.20 5.78 8.31
CA GLU A 46 -26.12 6.43 7.40
C GLU A 46 -25.92 7.97 7.37
N SER A 47 -24.67 8.44 7.37
CA SER A 47 -24.36 9.73 6.80
C SER A 47 -24.72 9.61 5.31
N GLY A 48 -25.85 10.19 4.92
CA GLY A 48 -26.40 10.17 3.55
C GLY A 48 -25.48 10.72 2.45
N SER A 49 -24.19 10.94 2.71
CA SER A 49 -23.14 11.14 1.71
C SER A 49 -22.81 9.88 0.90
N LEU A 50 -23.01 8.68 1.47
CA LEU A 50 -22.76 7.40 0.81
C LEU A 50 -24.02 6.73 0.23
N ASN A 51 -25.21 7.08 0.71
CA ASN A 51 -26.46 6.53 0.19
C ASN A 51 -26.70 7.00 -1.25
N ARG A 52 -26.70 6.04 -2.18
CA ARG A 52 -27.03 6.28 -3.58
C ARG A 52 -28.53 6.60 -3.68
N ALA A 53 -28.87 7.77 -4.21
CA ALA A 53 -30.26 8.04 -4.60
C ALA A 53 -30.67 7.04 -5.69
N GLU A 54 -31.89 6.51 -5.66
CA GLU A 54 -32.37 5.53 -6.65
C GLU A 54 -32.21 6.02 -8.11
N SER A 55 -32.32 7.34 -8.29
CA SER A 55 -32.15 8.03 -9.57
C SER A 55 -30.70 8.16 -10.04
N THR A 56 -29.69 7.91 -9.19
CA THR A 56 -28.27 8.01 -9.57
C THR A 56 -27.73 6.74 -10.23
N VAL A 57 -26.90 6.94 -11.25
CA VAL A 57 -26.14 5.93 -12.00
C VAL A 57 -24.65 6.22 -11.91
N LEU A 58 -23.83 5.17 -11.92
CA LEU A 58 -22.38 5.24 -11.87
C LEU A 58 -21.81 5.00 -13.27
N LEU A 59 -21.38 6.06 -13.94
CA LEU A 59 -20.86 5.97 -15.30
C LEU A 59 -19.36 6.19 -15.34
N HIS A 60 -18.69 5.48 -16.22
CA HIS A 60 -17.30 5.76 -16.59
C HIS A 60 -17.27 6.89 -17.61
N VAL A 61 -16.21 7.68 -17.59
CA VAL A 61 -16.02 8.79 -18.54
C VAL A 61 -14.67 8.60 -19.22
N THR A 62 -14.69 8.72 -20.54
CA THR A 62 -13.49 8.71 -21.39
C THR A 62 -13.51 9.95 -22.26
N HIS A 63 -12.35 10.35 -22.78
CA HIS A 63 -12.19 11.55 -23.58
C HIS A 63 -11.43 11.23 -24.87
N SER A 64 -11.72 11.94 -25.96
CA SER A 64 -11.06 11.71 -27.26
C SER A 64 -9.57 12.07 -27.25
N ASN A 65 -9.18 13.09 -26.48
CA ASN A 65 -7.81 13.61 -26.44
C ASN A 65 -6.99 13.17 -25.22
N LEU A 66 -7.63 12.59 -24.20
CA LEU A 66 -6.96 12.21 -22.94
C LEU A 66 -6.88 10.69 -22.84
N GLN A 67 -5.77 10.18 -22.32
CA GLN A 67 -5.62 8.76 -21.99
C GLN A 67 -6.30 8.41 -20.66
N ALA A 68 -6.47 9.40 -19.78
CA ALA A 68 -7.13 9.22 -18.51
C ALA A 68 -8.58 8.73 -18.67
N ARG A 69 -8.94 7.71 -17.88
CA ARG A 69 -10.31 7.20 -17.73
C ARG A 69 -10.80 7.47 -16.32
N MET A 70 -11.96 8.09 -16.19
CA MET A 70 -12.59 8.35 -14.91
C MET A 70 -13.61 7.26 -14.62
N PHE A 71 -13.52 6.65 -13.45
CA PHE A 71 -14.42 5.57 -13.06
C PHE A 71 -15.50 6.08 -12.09
N GLU A 72 -16.67 5.44 -12.15
CA GLU A 72 -17.79 5.63 -11.22
C GLU A 72 -18.24 7.08 -10.95
N ILE A 73 -18.28 7.91 -12.00
CA ILE A 73 -18.85 9.26 -11.91
C ILE A 73 -20.35 9.16 -11.65
N ARG A 74 -20.78 9.70 -10.51
CA ARG A 74 -22.18 9.75 -10.09
C ARG A 74 -22.97 10.76 -10.92
N LEU A 75 -23.90 10.29 -11.74
CA LEU A 75 -24.82 11.13 -12.51
C LEU A 75 -26.27 10.76 -12.18
N ASP A 76 -27.14 11.75 -12.10
CA ASP A 76 -28.56 11.58 -11.84
C ASP A 76 -29.33 11.46 -13.16
N ARG A 77 -30.23 10.48 -13.26
CA ARG A 77 -31.03 10.21 -14.47
C ARG A 77 -31.96 11.37 -14.85
N HIS A 78 -32.29 12.27 -13.94
CA HIS A 78 -33.15 13.42 -14.22
C HIS A 78 -32.40 14.66 -14.71
N MET A 79 -31.06 14.65 -14.67
CA MET A 79 -30.26 15.73 -15.26
C MET A 79 -30.40 15.76 -16.77
N SER A 80 -30.48 16.96 -17.35
CA SER A 80 -30.37 17.17 -18.78
C SER A 80 -28.96 16.85 -19.26
N VAL A 81 -28.81 16.49 -20.54
CA VAL A 81 -27.51 16.27 -21.17
C VAL A 81 -26.62 17.52 -21.05
N GLU A 82 -27.18 18.73 -21.17
CA GLU A 82 -26.46 19.98 -20.93
C GLU A 82 -25.80 20.02 -19.55
N ARG A 83 -26.55 19.68 -18.50
CA ARG A 83 -26.06 19.70 -17.12
C ARG A 83 -25.05 18.58 -16.86
N VAL A 84 -25.18 17.46 -17.56
CA VAL A 84 -24.15 16.41 -17.57
C VAL A 84 -22.86 16.95 -18.17
N LYS A 85 -22.90 17.64 -19.33
CA LYS A 85 -21.72 18.27 -19.94
C LYS A 85 -21.07 19.29 -19.02
N GLU A 86 -21.85 20.15 -18.36
CA GLU A 86 -21.34 21.10 -17.36
C GLU A 86 -20.60 20.42 -16.21
N LYS A 87 -21.13 19.29 -15.70
CA LYS A 87 -20.51 18.53 -14.63
C LYS A 87 -19.23 17.84 -15.10
N LEU A 88 -19.23 17.29 -16.31
CA LEU A 88 -18.07 16.62 -16.90
C LEU A 88 -16.94 17.61 -17.24
N ARG A 89 -17.24 18.89 -17.49
CA ARG A 89 -16.22 19.93 -17.76
C ARG A 89 -15.11 19.97 -16.72
N ALA A 90 -15.42 19.80 -15.43
CA ALA A 90 -14.42 19.81 -14.37
C ALA A 90 -13.51 18.56 -14.40
N HIS A 91 -13.97 17.46 -15.01
CA HIS A 91 -13.20 16.23 -15.13
C HIS A 91 -12.36 16.20 -16.42
N VAL A 92 -12.92 16.59 -17.56
CA VAL A 92 -12.24 16.48 -18.87
C VAL A 92 -11.59 17.78 -19.36
N GLY A 93 -12.00 18.94 -18.84
CA GLY A 93 -11.45 20.25 -19.23
C GLY A 93 -12.06 20.87 -20.49
N THR A 94 -12.86 20.14 -21.27
CA THR A 94 -13.57 20.65 -22.46
C THR A 94 -14.83 21.43 -22.08
N GLY A 95 -15.07 22.56 -22.76
CA GLY A 95 -16.28 23.37 -22.56
C GLY A 95 -17.55 22.64 -23.01
N SER A 96 -18.68 22.84 -22.31
CA SER A 96 -19.94 22.14 -22.59
C SER A 96 -20.43 22.32 -24.03
N THR A 97 -20.21 23.49 -24.64
CA THR A 97 -20.60 23.78 -26.03
C THR A 97 -19.80 22.99 -27.07
N PHE A 98 -18.57 22.63 -26.75
CA PHE A 98 -17.68 21.86 -27.63
C PHE A 98 -17.63 20.38 -27.25
N MET A 99 -18.43 19.98 -26.27
CA MET A 99 -18.49 18.63 -25.76
C MET A 99 -19.59 17.85 -26.47
N HIS A 100 -19.21 16.81 -27.19
CA HIS A 100 -20.15 15.84 -27.75
C HIS A 100 -20.10 14.54 -26.93
N LEU A 101 -21.26 14.02 -26.52
CA LEU A 101 -21.34 12.87 -25.63
C LEU A 101 -21.94 11.67 -26.37
N THR A 102 -21.23 10.54 -26.33
CA THR A 102 -21.70 9.26 -26.85
C THR A 102 -21.78 8.26 -25.71
N LEU A 103 -22.91 7.57 -25.57
CA LEU A 103 -23.11 6.52 -24.57
C LEU A 103 -22.67 5.17 -25.13
N LEU A 104 -21.78 4.49 -24.41
CA LEU A 104 -21.25 3.17 -24.73
C LEU A 104 -21.66 2.14 -23.68
N ASP A 105 -21.91 0.91 -24.12
CA ASP A 105 -22.16 -0.23 -23.22
C ASP A 105 -20.87 -0.74 -22.55
N CYS A 106 -20.98 -1.81 -21.77
CA CYS A 106 -19.83 -2.46 -21.12
C CYS A 106 -18.83 -3.09 -22.11
N ASN A 107 -19.25 -3.35 -23.36
CA ASN A 107 -18.42 -3.90 -24.43
C ASN A 107 -17.81 -2.82 -25.32
N GLY A 108 -18.10 -1.54 -25.07
CA GLY A 108 -17.64 -0.41 -25.89
C GLY A 108 -18.46 -0.17 -27.17
N GLN A 109 -19.62 -0.80 -27.32
CA GLN A 109 -20.54 -0.53 -28.43
C GLN A 109 -21.35 0.73 -28.17
N VAL A 110 -21.58 1.51 -29.24
CA VAL A 110 -22.39 2.73 -29.17
C VAL A 110 -23.85 2.37 -28.96
N VAL A 111 -24.40 2.78 -27.81
CA VAL A 111 -25.82 2.60 -27.46
C VAL A 111 -26.63 3.79 -27.93
N ALA A 112 -26.15 5.01 -27.67
CA ALA A 112 -26.87 6.22 -28.00
C ALA A 112 -25.93 7.40 -28.26
N ASP A 113 -26.34 8.25 -29.19
CA ASP A 113 -25.77 9.58 -29.37
C ASP A 113 -26.59 10.61 -28.57
N MET A 114 -25.93 11.34 -27.66
CA MET A 114 -26.56 12.34 -26.80
C MET A 114 -26.36 13.75 -27.36
N SER A 115 -26.83 13.96 -28.59
CA SER A 115 -26.70 15.24 -29.31
C SER A 115 -27.74 16.29 -28.89
N ASN A 116 -28.87 15.90 -28.31
CA ASN A 116 -29.89 16.81 -27.81
C ASN A 116 -29.70 17.13 -26.31
N ASP A 117 -29.36 18.39 -26.04
CA ASP A 117 -29.02 18.91 -24.72
C ASP A 117 -30.21 19.00 -23.75
N GLU A 118 -31.45 19.06 -24.27
CA GLU A 118 -32.68 19.15 -23.47
C GLU A 118 -33.13 17.79 -22.92
N LEU A 119 -32.71 16.68 -23.54
CA LEU A 119 -33.09 15.35 -23.10
C LEU A 119 -32.45 15.03 -21.75
N LYS A 120 -33.20 14.30 -20.93
CA LYS A 120 -32.71 13.81 -19.64
C LYS A 120 -31.84 12.57 -19.85
N LEU A 121 -30.80 12.43 -19.05
CA LEU A 121 -29.90 11.27 -19.08
C LEU A 121 -30.67 9.93 -18.98
N GLY A 122 -31.73 9.89 -18.18
CA GLY A 122 -32.59 8.72 -18.00
C GLY A 122 -33.35 8.30 -19.26
N TYR A 123 -33.52 9.17 -20.26
CA TYR A 123 -34.12 8.82 -21.56
C TYR A 123 -33.34 7.71 -22.26
N PHE A 124 -32.02 7.72 -22.12
CA PHE A 124 -31.11 6.74 -22.72
C PHE A 124 -30.97 5.45 -21.89
N SER A 125 -31.68 5.36 -20.76
CA SER A 125 -31.64 4.20 -19.84
C SER A 125 -30.21 3.70 -19.50
N PRO A 126 -29.27 4.59 -19.11
CA PRO A 126 -27.91 4.17 -18.81
C PRO A 126 -27.88 3.24 -17.60
N GLN A 127 -26.94 2.28 -17.62
CA GLN A 127 -26.72 1.34 -16.52
C GLN A 127 -25.37 1.61 -15.85
N ASP A 128 -25.21 1.11 -14.63
CA ASP A 128 -23.95 1.23 -13.90
C ASP A 128 -22.80 0.52 -14.66
N GLY A 129 -21.64 1.16 -14.69
CA GLY A 129 -20.45 0.66 -15.40
C GLY A 129 -20.43 0.96 -16.91
N TRP A 130 -21.47 1.58 -17.46
CA TRP A 130 -21.45 2.07 -18.84
C TRP A 130 -20.52 3.27 -18.98
N THR A 131 -20.08 3.54 -20.21
CA THR A 131 -19.10 4.61 -20.48
C THR A 131 -19.72 5.74 -21.28
N VAL A 132 -19.62 6.97 -20.78
CA VAL A 132 -19.84 8.18 -21.57
C VAL A 132 -18.52 8.56 -22.22
N HIS A 133 -18.45 8.46 -23.53
CA HIS A 133 -17.32 8.93 -24.32
C HIS A 133 -17.52 10.39 -24.71
N VAL A 134 -16.59 11.23 -24.29
CA VAL A 134 -16.56 12.66 -24.60
C VAL A 134 -15.69 12.88 -25.82
N THR A 135 -16.28 13.37 -26.90
CA THR A 135 -15.56 13.85 -28.08
C THR A 135 -15.40 15.36 -27.97
N ASP A 136 -14.16 15.83 -27.98
CA ASP A 136 -13.83 17.25 -27.99
C ASP A 136 -13.86 17.82 -29.40
N LEU A 137 -14.75 18.78 -29.63
CA LEU A 137 -14.91 19.46 -30.91
C LEU A 137 -14.31 20.88 -30.91
N ASP A 138 -13.61 21.30 -29.85
CA ASP A 138 -12.99 22.62 -29.77
C ASP A 138 -11.72 22.68 -30.65
N PRO A 139 -11.68 23.54 -31.69
CA PRO A 139 -10.49 23.73 -32.52
C PRO A 139 -9.27 24.24 -31.75
N TYR A 140 -9.49 24.87 -30.58
CA TYR A 140 -8.45 25.45 -29.73
C TYR A 140 -8.32 24.70 -28.39
N SER A 141 -8.73 23.44 -28.34
CA SER A 141 -8.69 22.64 -27.12
C SER A 141 -7.29 22.56 -26.52
N LEU A 142 -7.18 22.87 -25.22
CA LEU A 142 -5.95 22.71 -24.44
C LEU A 142 -5.52 21.24 -24.32
N SER A 143 -6.47 20.31 -24.43
CA SER A 143 -6.20 18.87 -24.33
C SER A 143 -5.69 18.27 -25.65
N ALA A 144 -5.86 18.98 -26.77
CA ALA A 144 -5.45 18.49 -28.08
C ALA A 144 -3.93 18.28 -28.15
N GLY A 145 -3.51 17.24 -28.88
CA GLY A 145 -2.09 16.96 -29.12
C GLY A 145 -1.27 16.66 -27.86
N GLY A 146 -1.91 16.23 -26.78
CA GLY A 146 -1.24 15.93 -25.50
C GLY A 146 -0.96 17.16 -24.64
N GLY A 147 -1.57 18.33 -24.92
CA GLY A 147 -1.28 19.57 -24.20
C GLY A 147 -1.48 19.54 -22.67
N LEU A 148 -2.28 18.59 -22.13
CA LEU A 148 -2.49 18.40 -20.70
C LEU A 148 -1.79 17.18 -20.09
N GLU A 149 -1.36 16.21 -20.91
CA GLU A 149 -0.78 14.95 -20.43
C GLU A 149 0.72 14.83 -20.76
N ASP A 150 1.18 15.46 -21.84
CA ASP A 150 2.56 15.37 -22.30
C ASP A 150 3.46 16.38 -21.57
N VAL A 151 4.12 15.87 -20.54
CA VAL A 151 5.12 16.62 -19.76
C VAL A 151 6.35 17.04 -20.58
N SER A 152 6.55 16.51 -21.79
CA SER A 152 7.65 16.90 -22.67
C SER A 152 7.40 18.23 -23.39
N LEU A 153 6.13 18.61 -23.56
CA LEU A 153 5.73 19.90 -24.15
C LEU A 153 5.99 21.07 -23.19
N VAL A 154 6.10 20.80 -21.89
CA VAL A 154 6.34 21.83 -20.87
C VAL A 154 7.82 22.21 -20.87
N GLN A 155 8.12 23.47 -21.21
CA GLN A 155 9.46 24.01 -21.10
C GLN A 155 9.88 24.06 -19.62
N LYS A 156 10.75 23.14 -19.23
CA LYS A 156 11.32 23.11 -17.87
C LYS A 156 12.32 24.24 -17.73
N TYR A 157 12.17 25.05 -16.69
CA TYR A 157 13.14 26.08 -16.36
C TYR A 157 14.42 25.45 -15.81
N GLU A 158 15.54 25.68 -16.48
CA GLU A 158 16.87 25.34 -16.00
C GLU A 158 17.62 26.63 -15.67
N ILE A 159 18.08 26.75 -14.42
CA ILE A 159 18.86 27.90 -13.98
C ILE A 159 20.33 27.71 -14.38
N SER A 160 20.93 28.75 -14.97
CA SER A 160 22.36 28.74 -15.26
C SER A 160 23.18 28.64 -13.97
N GLU A 161 24.38 28.03 -14.03
CA GLU A 161 25.23 27.94 -12.83
C GLU A 161 25.62 29.32 -12.29
N GLU A 162 25.84 30.29 -13.18
CA GLU A 162 26.16 31.67 -12.82
C GLU A 162 25.01 32.33 -12.06
N ASP A 163 23.78 32.19 -12.55
CA ASP A 163 22.61 32.77 -11.90
C ASP A 163 22.26 32.07 -10.59
N TYR A 164 22.53 30.76 -10.49
CA TYR A 164 22.41 30.03 -9.23
C TYR A 164 23.41 30.53 -8.17
N LEU A 165 24.66 30.77 -8.55
CA LEU A 165 25.71 31.25 -7.63
C LEU A 165 25.52 32.72 -7.22
N LYS A 166 24.89 33.55 -8.05
CA LYS A 166 24.51 34.93 -7.70
C LYS A 166 23.48 34.98 -6.57
N ARG A 167 22.64 33.95 -6.40
CA ARG A 167 21.64 33.91 -5.32
C ARG A 167 22.32 33.85 -3.96
N GLU A 168 21.87 34.67 -3.02
CA GLU A 168 22.43 34.77 -1.67
C GLU A 168 22.28 33.45 -0.90
N ASN A 169 21.06 32.89 -0.88
CA ASN A 169 20.71 31.66 -0.17
C ASN A 169 20.80 30.43 -1.08
N ASN A 170 22.00 30.09 -1.55
CA ASN A 170 22.20 28.91 -2.39
C ASN A 170 22.79 27.73 -1.59
N PHE A 171 22.42 26.50 -1.98
CA PHE A 171 22.81 25.28 -1.28
C PHE A 171 24.33 25.06 -1.29
N ARG A 172 25.02 25.46 -2.37
CA ARG A 172 26.47 25.29 -2.52
C ARG A 172 27.21 26.09 -1.45
N ARG A 173 26.87 27.38 -1.27
CA ARG A 173 27.43 28.23 -0.20
C ARG A 173 27.13 27.67 1.19
N TRP A 174 25.87 27.32 1.46
CA TRP A 174 25.49 26.72 2.75
C TRP A 174 26.29 25.44 3.06
N LYS A 175 26.48 24.57 2.06
CA LYS A 175 27.27 23.34 2.17
C LYS A 175 28.74 23.66 2.49
N GLU A 176 29.33 24.64 1.80
CA GLU A 176 30.70 25.09 2.06
C GLU A 176 30.87 25.65 3.47
N GLU A 177 29.93 26.47 3.95
CA GLU A 177 29.94 27.00 5.32
C GLU A 177 29.89 25.88 6.36
N LYS A 178 29.03 24.87 6.15
CA LYS A 178 28.95 23.71 7.02
C LYS A 178 30.23 22.87 7.02
N GLN A 179 30.84 22.66 5.85
CA GLN A 179 32.11 21.94 5.75
C GLN A 179 33.30 22.72 6.33
N LYS A 180 33.28 24.06 6.25
CA LYS A 180 34.28 24.92 6.89
C LYS A 180 34.16 24.89 8.42
N ALA A 181 32.93 24.85 8.94
CA ALA A 181 32.70 24.71 10.38
C ALA A 181 33.16 23.34 10.88
N ASP A 182 32.77 22.27 10.18
CA ASP A 182 33.01 20.89 10.59
C ASP A 182 33.53 20.04 9.42
N PRO A 183 34.83 19.68 9.39
CA PRO A 183 35.39 18.85 8.31
C PRO A 183 34.81 17.43 8.20
N ASN A 184 34.23 16.91 9.30
CA ASN A 184 33.56 15.60 9.34
C ASN A 184 32.03 15.69 9.06
N TRP A 185 31.54 16.89 8.76
CA TRP A 185 30.14 17.12 8.42
C TRP A 185 29.83 16.52 7.05
N SER A 186 28.66 15.91 6.96
CA SER A 186 28.13 15.42 5.68
C SER A 186 26.64 15.73 5.62
N PHE A 187 26.15 15.98 4.42
CA PHE A 187 24.73 16.29 4.21
C PHE A 187 23.81 15.15 4.71
N ALA A 188 24.22 13.89 4.55
CA ALA A 188 23.46 12.74 5.04
C ALA A 188 23.30 12.76 6.58
N LYS A 189 24.37 13.07 7.32
CA LYS A 189 24.32 13.20 8.79
C LYS A 189 23.41 14.35 9.23
N GLU A 190 23.45 15.48 8.51
CA GLU A 190 22.56 16.63 8.79
C GLU A 190 21.08 16.28 8.59
N ILE A 191 20.74 15.60 7.49
CA ILE A 191 19.36 15.17 7.22
C ILE A 191 18.88 14.19 8.30
N GLN A 192 19.69 13.20 8.65
CA GLN A 192 19.37 12.26 9.73
C GLN A 192 19.12 12.99 11.05
N SER A 193 20.04 13.87 11.44
CA SER A 193 19.91 14.65 12.68
C SER A 193 18.64 15.50 12.72
N ARG A 194 18.22 16.11 11.59
CA ARG A 194 16.96 16.85 11.51
C ARG A 194 15.73 15.96 11.62
N GLN A 195 15.75 14.80 10.98
CA GLN A 195 14.67 13.82 11.08
C GLN A 195 14.53 13.31 12.51
N ASP A 196 15.65 12.96 13.15
CA ASP A 196 15.69 12.50 14.54
C ASP A 196 15.15 13.59 15.48
N ALA A 197 15.56 14.84 15.30
CA ALA A 197 15.04 15.97 16.07
C ALA A 197 13.54 16.21 15.86
N GLN A 198 13.02 15.97 14.65
CA GLN A 198 11.60 16.05 14.37
C GLN A 198 10.83 14.89 15.02
N ARG A 199 11.40 13.67 15.00
CA ARG A 199 10.84 12.50 15.68
C ARG A 199 10.80 12.69 17.20
N MET A 200 11.86 13.20 17.81
CA MET A 200 11.88 13.55 19.24
C MET A 200 10.78 14.52 19.66
N LYS A 201 10.41 15.46 18.79
CA LYS A 201 9.31 16.41 19.09
C LYS A 201 7.95 15.73 19.09
N HIS A 202 7.76 14.73 18.25
CA HIS A 202 6.50 13.99 18.13
C HIS A 202 6.41 12.84 19.15
N ASP A 203 7.54 12.20 19.45
CA ASP A 203 7.66 11.08 20.36
C ASP A 203 8.80 11.34 21.37
N PRO A 204 8.46 11.69 22.62
CA PRO A 204 9.43 11.92 23.69
C PRO A 204 10.23 10.67 24.11
N THR A 205 9.82 9.46 23.72
CA THR A 205 10.52 8.21 24.02
C THR A 205 11.51 7.83 22.91
N TYR A 206 11.49 8.53 21.77
CA TYR A 206 12.40 8.27 20.67
C TYR A 206 13.85 8.60 21.04
N VAL A 207 14.71 7.58 20.99
CA VAL A 207 16.17 7.70 21.15
C VAL A 207 16.82 7.47 19.77
N PRO A 208 17.59 8.43 19.24
CA PRO A 208 18.33 8.25 18.00
C PRO A 208 19.30 7.08 18.14
N GLU A 209 19.31 6.21 17.14
CA GLU A 209 20.31 5.16 17.09
C GLU A 209 21.71 5.79 16.94
N ALA A 210 22.62 5.42 17.84
CA ALA A 210 24.02 5.79 17.69
C ALA A 210 24.53 5.26 16.33
N PRO A 211 25.37 6.04 15.62
CA PRO A 211 25.98 5.56 14.39
C PRO A 211 26.71 4.23 14.64
N LYS A 212 26.23 3.14 14.05
CA LYS A 212 26.91 1.85 14.12
C LYS A 212 28.25 2.00 13.40
N GLU A 213 29.32 2.13 14.18
CA GLU A 213 30.66 2.20 13.62
C GLU A 213 30.92 0.95 12.78
N ARG A 214 31.54 1.15 11.61
CA ARG A 214 31.98 0.00 10.83
C ARG A 214 33.10 -0.66 11.61
N ILE A 215 32.84 -1.85 12.13
CA ILE A 215 33.87 -2.66 12.75
C ILE A 215 34.92 -2.95 11.67
N THR A 216 36.11 -2.38 11.87
CA THR A 216 37.26 -2.46 10.95
C THR A 216 38.41 -3.24 11.57
N ASP A 217 38.24 -3.75 12.78
CA ASP A 217 39.25 -4.59 13.42
C ASP A 217 39.32 -5.95 12.71
N ASP A 218 40.41 -6.15 11.98
CA ASP A 218 40.68 -7.37 11.23
C ASP A 218 40.77 -8.60 12.15
N ASN A 219 41.20 -8.44 13.42
CA ASN A 219 41.29 -9.55 14.37
C ASN A 219 39.90 -9.99 14.82
N TYR A 220 39.02 -9.05 15.18
CA TYR A 220 37.64 -9.36 15.54
C TYR A 220 36.88 -10.04 14.40
N LEU A 221 37.04 -9.53 13.18
CA LEU A 221 36.41 -10.13 12.00
C LEU A 221 36.99 -11.51 11.67
N ALA A 222 38.28 -11.76 11.98
CA ALA A 222 38.91 -13.08 11.81
C ALA A 222 38.38 -14.10 12.84
N GLU A 223 38.25 -13.71 14.10
CA GLU A 223 37.68 -14.56 15.16
C GLU A 223 36.25 -14.95 14.82
N ARG A 224 35.42 -13.98 14.42
CA ARG A 224 34.05 -14.24 13.97
C ARG A 224 33.97 -15.10 12.72
N ALA A 225 34.87 -14.89 11.76
CA ALA A 225 34.93 -15.76 10.58
C ALA A 225 35.38 -17.19 10.93
N ALA A 226 36.17 -17.38 11.99
CA ALA A 226 36.63 -18.72 12.42
C ALA A 226 35.52 -19.55 13.07
N GLU A 227 34.48 -18.91 13.61
CA GLU A 227 33.27 -19.56 14.12
C GLU A 227 32.36 -20.09 13.00
N MET A 228 32.59 -19.67 11.75
CA MET A 228 31.73 -19.96 10.61
C MET A 228 32.41 -20.93 9.64
N SER A 229 31.69 -21.96 9.20
CA SER A 229 32.18 -22.93 8.22
C SER A 229 31.29 -22.96 6.98
N VAL A 230 31.87 -23.40 5.86
CA VAL A 230 31.13 -23.53 4.60
C VAL A 230 30.14 -24.69 4.74
N GLY A 231 28.87 -24.42 4.44
CA GLY A 231 27.75 -25.34 4.60
C GLY A 231 26.83 -25.00 5.78
N ASP A 232 27.25 -24.13 6.70
CA ASP A 232 26.44 -23.79 7.86
C ASP A 232 25.19 -23.00 7.49
N ARG A 233 24.09 -23.28 8.21
CA ARG A 233 22.87 -22.48 8.15
C ARG A 233 23.06 -21.19 8.91
N CYS A 234 22.60 -20.10 8.32
CA CYS A 234 22.82 -18.77 8.86
C CYS A 234 21.63 -17.85 8.62
N GLU A 235 21.50 -16.87 9.51
CA GLU A 235 20.56 -15.78 9.40
C GLU A 235 21.31 -14.44 9.36
N VAL A 236 20.88 -13.54 8.49
CA VAL A 236 21.38 -12.17 8.44
C VAL A 236 20.65 -11.34 9.49
N THR A 237 21.39 -10.84 10.47
CA THR A 237 20.86 -10.06 11.62
C THR A 237 20.05 -8.83 11.19
N LEU A 238 20.35 -8.28 10.00
CA LEU A 238 19.58 -7.20 9.40
C LEU A 238 18.60 -7.75 8.37
N GLY A 239 17.37 -7.97 8.81
CA GLY A 239 16.24 -8.32 7.95
C GLY A 239 15.83 -9.79 7.96
N GLY A 240 16.35 -10.61 8.89
CA GLY A 240 15.87 -11.98 9.14
C GLY A 240 16.05 -12.95 7.97
N LYS A 241 16.89 -12.60 6.98
CA LYS A 241 17.06 -13.38 5.76
C LYS A 241 17.90 -14.61 6.05
N ARG A 242 17.37 -15.79 5.73
CA ARG A 242 18.04 -17.06 5.94
C ARG A 242 18.76 -17.55 4.69
N GLY A 243 19.74 -18.41 4.91
CA GLY A 243 20.55 -18.99 3.85
C GLY A 243 21.63 -19.90 4.37
N SER A 244 22.52 -20.30 3.46
CA SER A 244 23.68 -21.14 3.73
C SER A 244 24.99 -20.42 3.43
N VAL A 245 25.99 -20.63 4.28
CA VAL A 245 27.34 -20.09 4.08
C VAL A 245 28.04 -20.87 2.97
N GLN A 246 28.43 -20.19 1.90
CA GLN A 246 29.11 -20.78 0.74
C GLN A 246 30.58 -20.35 0.60
N PHE A 247 31.00 -19.30 1.32
CA PHE A 247 32.38 -18.83 1.28
C PHE A 247 32.75 -18.13 2.59
N VAL A 248 33.96 -18.36 3.10
CA VAL A 248 34.52 -17.61 4.24
C VAL A 248 35.96 -17.22 3.89
N GLY A 249 36.27 -15.93 3.84
CA GLY A 249 37.64 -15.49 3.56
C GLY A 249 37.79 -14.01 3.20
N LYS A 250 39.02 -13.60 2.90
CA LYS A 250 39.32 -12.22 2.46
C LYS A 250 39.03 -12.05 0.98
N ILE A 251 38.37 -10.95 0.63
CA ILE A 251 38.04 -10.60 -0.76
C ILE A 251 38.60 -9.21 -1.08
N PRO A 252 39.84 -9.12 -1.59
CA PRO A 252 40.49 -7.84 -1.89
C PRO A 252 39.72 -7.00 -2.93
N SER A 253 38.91 -7.63 -3.79
CA SER A 253 38.14 -6.96 -4.82
C SER A 253 36.95 -6.14 -4.27
N ILE A 254 36.48 -6.40 -3.05
CA ILE A 254 35.38 -5.66 -2.42
C ILE A 254 35.95 -4.55 -1.52
N ALA A 255 36.52 -4.94 -0.39
CA ALA A 255 37.16 -4.09 0.60
C ALA A 255 38.04 -4.94 1.51
N PRO A 256 39.05 -4.37 2.19
CA PRO A 256 39.91 -5.11 3.12
C PRO A 256 39.10 -5.76 4.28
N GLY A 257 39.63 -6.84 4.85
CA GLY A 257 39.00 -7.63 5.92
C GLY A 257 38.29 -8.91 5.44
N TYR A 258 37.68 -9.63 6.38
CA TYR A 258 36.97 -10.89 6.11
C TYR A 258 35.55 -10.66 5.57
N TRP A 259 35.13 -11.59 4.72
CA TRP A 259 33.83 -11.63 4.07
C TRP A 259 33.29 -13.05 4.11
N VAL A 260 31.96 -13.14 4.25
CA VAL A 260 31.22 -14.39 4.19
C VAL A 260 30.29 -14.30 2.99
N GLY A 261 30.43 -15.25 2.07
CA GLY A 261 29.49 -15.45 0.96
C GLY A 261 28.34 -16.33 1.42
N VAL A 262 27.13 -15.88 1.20
CA VAL A 262 25.88 -16.54 1.60
C VAL A 262 25.04 -16.78 0.37
N GLN A 263 24.51 -17.98 0.24
CA GLN A 263 23.41 -18.30 -0.65
C GLN A 263 22.11 -18.21 0.16
N TYR A 264 21.30 -17.21 -0.13
CA TYR A 264 19.96 -17.06 0.45
C TYR A 264 19.03 -18.16 -0.04
N ASP A 265 18.00 -18.45 0.73
CA ASP A 265 16.94 -19.38 0.34
C ASP A 265 15.97 -18.70 -0.67
N GLU A 266 15.81 -17.38 -0.54
CA GLU A 266 14.97 -16.55 -1.40
C GLU A 266 15.79 -15.65 -2.37
N PRO A 267 15.20 -15.09 -3.44
CA PRO A 267 15.85 -14.17 -4.38
C PRO A 267 16.09 -12.75 -3.81
N VAL A 268 16.56 -12.65 -2.56
CA VAL A 268 16.76 -11.42 -1.79
C VAL A 268 18.22 -10.95 -1.74
N GLY A 269 19.10 -11.65 -2.44
CA GLY A 269 20.52 -11.37 -2.62
C GLY A 269 20.82 -10.33 -3.69
N LYS A 270 22.12 -10.07 -3.87
CA LYS A 270 22.64 -9.00 -4.75
C LYS A 270 23.40 -9.54 -5.97
N ASN A 271 23.86 -10.77 -5.94
CA ASN A 271 24.71 -11.37 -6.98
C ASN A 271 24.40 -12.86 -7.17
N ASP A 272 25.16 -13.52 -8.04
CA ASP A 272 25.12 -14.94 -8.40
C ASP A 272 26.37 -15.70 -7.87
N GLY A 273 26.99 -15.20 -6.81
CA GLY A 273 28.26 -15.72 -6.26
C GLY A 273 29.52 -15.22 -6.99
N CYS A 274 29.38 -14.32 -7.97
CA CYS A 274 30.48 -13.63 -8.64
C CYS A 274 30.62 -12.17 -8.18
N VAL A 275 31.86 -11.72 -7.97
CA VAL A 275 32.16 -10.32 -7.65
C VAL A 275 33.31 -9.81 -8.50
N LYS A 276 33.07 -8.74 -9.26
CA LYS A 276 34.05 -8.09 -10.15
C LYS A 276 34.79 -9.10 -11.06
N GLY A 277 34.05 -10.08 -11.60
CA GLY A 277 34.58 -11.08 -12.53
C GLY A 277 35.26 -12.30 -11.90
N LYS A 278 35.39 -12.36 -10.56
CA LYS A 278 35.87 -13.56 -9.86
C LYS A 278 34.69 -14.30 -9.21
N ARG A 279 34.51 -15.57 -9.57
CA ARG A 279 33.51 -16.47 -8.97
C ARG A 279 34.05 -17.05 -7.66
N PHE A 280 33.28 -16.94 -6.59
CA PHE A 280 33.62 -17.51 -5.28
C PHE A 280 32.75 -18.74 -4.97
N PHE A 281 31.46 -18.67 -5.31
CA PHE A 281 30.52 -19.78 -5.23
C PHE A 281 29.52 -19.71 -6.39
N GLU A 282 28.69 -20.73 -6.54
CA GLU A 282 27.67 -20.84 -7.57
C GLU A 282 26.29 -20.80 -6.92
N CYS A 283 25.44 -19.86 -7.37
CA CYS A 283 24.05 -19.78 -6.96
C CYS A 283 23.20 -19.10 -8.05
N PRO A 284 21.86 -19.22 -8.02
CA PRO A 284 21.01 -18.55 -8.97
C PRO A 284 21.13 -17.01 -8.89
N PRO A 285 20.80 -16.28 -9.96
CA PRO A 285 20.84 -14.82 -9.95
C PRO A 285 19.96 -14.25 -8.82
N LYS A 286 20.52 -13.32 -8.03
CA LYS A 286 19.89 -12.71 -6.84
C LYS A 286 19.79 -13.63 -5.61
N TYR A 287 20.46 -14.77 -5.58
CA TYR A 287 20.53 -15.61 -4.38
C TYR A 287 21.86 -15.43 -3.63
N GLY A 288 22.85 -14.78 -4.21
CA GLY A 288 24.17 -14.58 -3.60
C GLY A 288 24.30 -13.25 -2.86
N GLY A 289 24.95 -13.26 -1.70
CA GLY A 289 25.34 -12.08 -0.94
C GLY A 289 26.74 -12.21 -0.34
N PHE A 290 27.46 -11.10 -0.22
CA PHE A 290 28.69 -11.03 0.60
C PHE A 290 28.46 -10.07 1.75
N LEU A 291 28.63 -10.56 2.98
CA LEU A 291 28.46 -9.78 4.20
C LEU A 291 29.70 -9.88 5.09
N ARG A 292 29.76 -9.00 6.09
CA ARG A 292 30.76 -9.12 7.16
C ARG A 292 30.32 -10.21 8.14
N PRO A 293 31.26 -10.98 8.72
CA PRO A 293 30.95 -11.97 9.75
C PRO A 293 30.03 -11.46 10.88
N ASP A 294 30.23 -10.22 11.34
CA ASP A 294 29.39 -9.56 12.36
C ASP A 294 27.89 -9.44 12.02
N LYS A 295 27.52 -9.54 10.74
CA LYS A 295 26.13 -9.41 10.27
C LYS A 295 25.45 -10.75 10.07
N LEU A 296 26.10 -11.83 10.47
CA LEU A 296 25.65 -13.19 10.30
C LEU A 296 25.64 -13.90 11.64
N GLN A 297 24.59 -14.66 11.88
CA GLN A 297 24.50 -15.60 12.98
C GLN A 297 24.42 -16.99 12.39
N VAL A 298 25.33 -17.87 12.80
CA VAL A 298 25.32 -19.27 12.43
C VAL A 298 24.57 -20.04 13.50
N GLY A 299 23.71 -20.96 13.09
CA GLY A 299 22.88 -21.73 14.00
C GLY A 299 21.90 -22.63 13.27
N ASP A 300 20.93 -23.15 14.03
CA ASP A 300 19.85 -23.96 13.47
C ASP A 300 18.76 -23.05 12.89
N TYR A 301 18.99 -22.59 11.65
CA TYR A 301 18.09 -21.73 10.90
C TYR A 301 17.53 -22.50 9.69
N PRO A 302 16.48 -23.30 9.85
CA PRO A 302 15.85 -24.01 8.73
C PRO A 302 15.30 -23.01 7.70
N GLU A 303 15.15 -23.46 6.46
CA GLU A 303 14.45 -22.71 5.41
C GLU A 303 13.02 -22.39 5.90
N LEU A 304 12.57 -21.16 5.65
CA LEU A 304 11.18 -20.77 5.93
C LEU A 304 10.35 -21.16 4.72
N ASP A 305 9.49 -22.16 4.89
CA ASP A 305 8.47 -22.46 3.89
C ASP A 305 7.34 -21.44 4.07
N ASP A 306 7.16 -20.55 3.08
CA ASP A 306 6.08 -19.56 3.00
C ASP A 306 4.65 -20.14 3.17
N LEU A 307 4.51 -21.47 3.21
CA LEU A 307 3.25 -22.19 3.30
C LEU A 307 2.81 -22.55 4.74
N PHE A 308 3.66 -22.37 5.76
CA PHE A 308 3.35 -22.80 7.13
C PHE A 308 3.24 -21.67 8.16
N ASP A 309 3.60 -20.43 7.81
CA ASP A 309 3.61 -19.28 8.75
C ASP A 309 2.41 -18.32 8.60
N GLU A 310 1.44 -18.58 7.71
CA GLU A 310 0.20 -17.78 7.65
C GLU A 310 -0.89 -18.22 8.65
N GLU A 311 -0.72 -19.31 9.40
CA GLU A 311 -1.78 -19.84 10.30
C GLU A 311 -1.48 -19.84 11.81
N GLU A 312 -0.33 -19.34 12.31
CA GLU A 312 -0.01 -19.42 13.75
C GLU A 312 0.45 -18.11 14.41
N GLU A 313 -0.21 -16.99 14.12
CA GLU A 313 -0.34 -15.87 15.07
C GLU A 313 -1.77 -15.82 15.64
N GLY A 314 -2.14 -16.87 16.37
CA GLY A 314 -3.45 -17.00 17.01
C GLY A 314 -3.41 -17.93 18.22
N GLU A 315 -3.26 -17.33 19.40
CA GLU A 315 -3.61 -17.88 20.73
C GLU A 315 -2.80 -19.08 21.27
N GLY A 316 -1.96 -18.80 22.27
CA GLY A 316 -1.26 -19.84 23.03
C GLY A 316 -0.71 -19.40 24.39
N VAL A 317 -1.45 -18.60 25.18
CA VAL A 317 -1.16 -18.46 26.62
C VAL A 317 -1.87 -19.57 27.36
N THR A 318 -1.23 -20.74 27.50
CA THR A 318 -1.64 -21.73 28.49
C THR A 318 -0.86 -21.50 29.77
N ALA A 319 -1.52 -20.86 30.73
CA ALA A 319 -1.17 -20.95 32.14
C ALA A 319 -1.51 -22.37 32.64
N GLU A 320 -0.55 -23.06 33.24
CA GLU A 320 -0.81 -24.02 34.32
C GLU A 320 0.49 -24.42 35.02
N GLY A 321 0.53 -24.24 36.34
CA GLY A 321 1.69 -24.58 37.17
C GLY A 321 1.59 -24.09 38.62
N ALA A 322 0.45 -24.29 39.29
CA ALA A 322 0.31 -24.04 40.72
C ALA A 322 -0.52 -25.14 41.42
N ALA A 323 0.18 -26.19 41.86
CA ALA A 323 -0.15 -27.08 42.99
C ALA A 323 1.05 -28.05 43.14
N SER A 324 1.55 -28.47 44.29
CA SER A 324 1.29 -28.28 45.71
C SER A 324 2.52 -28.86 46.42
N SER A 325 2.98 -28.27 47.52
CA SER A 325 3.85 -28.98 48.47
C SER A 325 3.56 -28.52 49.88
N SER A 326 2.80 -29.34 50.59
CA SER A 326 2.73 -29.40 52.04
C SER A 326 4.02 -29.99 52.61
N THR A 327 4.69 -29.28 53.51
CA THR A 327 5.20 -29.76 54.81
C THR A 327 5.46 -28.55 55.67
#